data_AF-A0A849ZHH7-F1
#
_entry.id   AF-A0A849ZHH7-F1
#
_cell.length_a   1.000
_cell.length_b   1.000
_cell.length_c   1.000
_cell.angle_alpha   90.00
_cell.angle_beta   90.00
_cell.angle_gamma   90.00
#
_symmetry.space_group_name_H-M   'P 1'
#
loop_
_entity.id
_entity.type
_entity.pdbx_description
1 polymer ?
#
loop_
_entity_poly.entity_id
_entity_poly.type
_entity_poly.pdbx_seq_one_letter_code
_entity_poly.pdbx_strand_id
1 'polypeptide(L)'
;MKDEAESLRPLVSELVEAGLPAHFDLEVLLVDDGSSDQTPEIIADLMGEHVFLRCLRLDRTLGKSAALDAGFRAARGEILAMMDGDLQNDPRDLLPMVDTLRQGFDLVSGRRERRADTLWRRVQSRIANHVRQFVLRDHATDCGCGIKVLRRECVARLPMFRGAHRFMEALIQAQGFRFKQIPVNDRPRRHGEPKYTFRRRGILRPTVDMLGVLWLRRRMDRCEARPVEPPEPRG
;
A
#
# COMPACT_ATOMS: atom_id res chain seq x y z
N MET A 1 -6.80 -8.53 2.24
CA MET A 1 -8.22 -8.39 2.60
C MET A 1 -8.60 -9.52 3.53
N LYS A 2 -9.60 -9.35 4.37
CA LYS A 2 -10.12 -10.41 5.25
C LYS A 2 -11.63 -10.23 5.33
N ASP A 3 -12.42 -11.25 5.09
CA ASP A 3 -13.89 -11.23 5.15
C ASP A 3 -14.51 -10.08 4.33
N GLU A 4 -14.24 -10.03 3.02
CA GLU A 4 -14.65 -8.94 2.10
C GLU A 4 -15.49 -9.46 0.92
N ALA A 5 -16.24 -10.56 1.11
CA ALA A 5 -17.02 -11.24 0.09
C ALA A 5 -17.88 -10.28 -0.77
N GLU A 6 -18.59 -9.34 -0.14
CA GLU A 6 -19.47 -8.38 -0.80
C GLU A 6 -18.73 -7.35 -1.67
N SER A 7 -17.50 -7.01 -1.31
CA SER A 7 -16.72 -5.95 -1.97
C SER A 7 -15.96 -6.47 -3.19
N LEU A 8 -15.71 -7.77 -3.29
CA LEU A 8 -14.84 -8.38 -4.30
C LEU A 8 -15.32 -8.19 -5.74
N ARG A 9 -16.56 -8.58 -6.04
CA ARG A 9 -17.09 -8.46 -7.41
C ARG A 9 -17.16 -7.00 -7.87
N PRO A 10 -17.73 -6.06 -7.08
CA PRO A 10 -17.68 -4.64 -7.43
C PRO A 10 -16.25 -4.11 -7.62
N LEU A 11 -15.29 -4.55 -6.81
CA LEU A 11 -13.90 -4.10 -6.91
C LEU A 11 -13.28 -4.51 -8.24
N VAL A 12 -13.49 -5.76 -8.66
CA VAL A 12 -12.98 -6.26 -9.95
C VAL A 12 -13.68 -5.56 -11.11
N SER A 13 -14.99 -5.36 -11.04
CA SER A 13 -15.72 -4.56 -12.03
C SER A 13 -15.14 -3.15 -12.15
N GLU A 14 -14.90 -2.45 -11.03
CA GLU A 14 -14.34 -1.09 -11.06
C GLU A 14 -12.90 -1.04 -11.60
N LEU A 15 -12.08 -2.07 -11.37
CA LEU A 15 -10.74 -2.18 -11.97
C LEU A 15 -10.82 -2.27 -13.50
N VAL A 16 -11.77 -3.06 -14.01
CA VAL A 16 -12.02 -3.22 -15.45
C VAL A 16 -12.60 -1.94 -16.06
N GLU A 17 -13.61 -1.35 -15.43
CA GLU A 17 -14.25 -0.10 -15.86
C GLU A 17 -13.33 1.12 -15.80
N ALA A 18 -12.35 1.11 -14.89
CA ALA A 18 -11.26 2.09 -14.88
C ALA A 18 -10.30 1.91 -16.06
N GLY A 19 -10.42 0.83 -16.83
CA GLY A 19 -9.62 0.53 -18.01
C GLY A 19 -8.20 0.06 -17.68
N LEU A 20 -7.90 -0.30 -16.43
CA LEU A 20 -6.53 -0.68 -16.03
C LEU A 20 -5.98 -1.87 -16.83
N PRO A 21 -6.74 -2.96 -17.07
CA PRO A 21 -6.24 -4.08 -17.88
C PRO A 21 -5.97 -3.71 -19.35
N ALA A 22 -6.57 -2.63 -19.85
CA ALA A 22 -6.34 -2.13 -21.20
C ALA A 22 -5.16 -1.15 -21.28
N HIS A 23 -4.81 -0.48 -20.17
CA HIS A 23 -3.71 0.48 -20.10
C HIS A 23 -2.37 -0.14 -19.74
N PHE A 24 -2.36 -1.29 -19.05
CA PHE A 24 -1.16 -1.95 -18.55
C PHE A 24 -1.17 -3.45 -18.83
N ASP A 25 0.02 -4.04 -19.01
CA ASP A 25 0.20 -5.46 -18.79
C ASP A 25 0.06 -5.73 -17.28
N LEU A 26 -1.15 -6.09 -16.88
CA LEU A 26 -1.61 -6.02 -15.51
C LEU A 26 -1.70 -7.42 -14.90
N GLU A 27 -1.22 -7.54 -13.67
CA GLU A 27 -1.68 -8.58 -12.76
C GLU A 27 -2.30 -7.93 -11.51
N VAL A 28 -3.31 -8.58 -10.94
CA VAL A 28 -3.92 -8.16 -9.68
C VAL A 28 -3.84 -9.33 -8.70
N LEU A 29 -3.09 -9.11 -7.61
CA LEU A 29 -2.94 -10.08 -6.54
C LEU A 29 -3.93 -9.81 -5.41
N LEU A 30 -4.98 -10.63 -5.34
CA LEU A 30 -5.93 -10.66 -4.23
C LEU A 30 -5.32 -11.44 -3.07
N VAL A 31 -4.83 -10.73 -2.04
CA VAL A 31 -4.24 -11.36 -0.86
C VAL A 31 -5.29 -11.54 0.25
N ASP A 32 -5.75 -12.78 0.44
CA ASP A 32 -6.65 -13.19 1.52
C ASP A 32 -5.88 -13.41 2.84
N ASP A 33 -6.21 -12.64 3.87
CA ASP A 33 -5.62 -12.64 5.23
C ASP A 33 -6.35 -13.62 6.15
N GLY A 34 -6.57 -14.83 5.64
CA GLY A 34 -7.24 -15.93 6.34
C GLY A 34 -8.72 -15.64 6.59
N SER A 35 -9.48 -15.34 5.53
CA SER A 35 -10.94 -15.16 5.60
C SER A 35 -11.65 -16.46 6.01
N SER A 36 -12.78 -16.29 6.68
CA SER A 36 -13.66 -17.35 7.19
C SER A 36 -15.07 -17.32 6.62
N ASP A 37 -15.39 -16.29 5.83
CA ASP A 37 -16.61 -16.16 5.05
C ASP A 37 -16.43 -16.70 3.61
N GLN A 38 -17.35 -16.34 2.71
CA GLN A 38 -17.35 -16.77 1.29
C GLN A 38 -16.29 -16.06 0.42
N THR A 39 -15.36 -15.31 1.01
CA THR A 39 -14.31 -14.58 0.27
C THR A 39 -13.48 -15.53 -0.62
N PRO A 40 -12.98 -16.69 -0.15
CA PRO A 40 -12.15 -17.58 -0.98
C PRO A 40 -12.88 -18.14 -2.19
N GLU A 41 -14.16 -18.50 -2.05
CA GLU A 41 -14.99 -19.04 -3.13
C GLU A 41 -15.21 -17.98 -4.22
N ILE A 42 -15.56 -16.75 -3.83
CA ILE A 42 -15.76 -15.64 -4.77
C ILE A 42 -14.46 -15.29 -5.51
N ILE A 43 -13.31 -15.35 -4.83
CA ILE A 43 -12.01 -15.15 -5.49
C ILE A 43 -11.76 -16.22 -6.54
N ALA A 44 -12.06 -17.49 -6.24
CA ALA A 44 -11.87 -18.59 -7.19
C ALA A 44 -12.74 -18.41 -8.45
N ASP A 45 -14.01 -18.02 -8.28
CA ASP A 45 -14.91 -17.70 -9.40
C ASP A 45 -14.34 -16.57 -10.27
N LEU A 46 -13.96 -15.45 -9.64
CA LEU A 46 -13.42 -14.28 -10.34
C LEU A 46 -12.12 -14.60 -11.10
N MET A 47 -11.27 -15.47 -10.57
CA MET A 47 -10.07 -15.93 -11.27
C MET A 47 -10.39 -16.76 -12.52
N GLY A 48 -11.53 -17.46 -12.54
CA GLY A 48 -12.03 -18.13 -13.74
C GLY A 48 -12.57 -17.15 -14.79
N GLU A 49 -13.09 -16.01 -14.35
CA GLU A 49 -13.63 -14.94 -15.22
C GLU A 49 -12.54 -14.01 -15.78
N HIS A 50 -11.44 -13.81 -15.04
CA HIS A 50 -10.42 -12.80 -15.35
C HIS A 50 -8.98 -13.33 -15.22
N VAL A 51 -8.30 -13.51 -16.35
CA VAL A 51 -6.94 -14.09 -16.43
C VAL A 51 -5.84 -13.25 -15.75
N PHE A 52 -6.07 -11.96 -15.55
CA PHE A 52 -5.11 -11.08 -14.85
C PHE A 52 -5.20 -11.20 -13.32
N LEU A 53 -6.19 -11.92 -12.79
CA LEU A 53 -6.35 -12.13 -11.35
C LEU A 53 -5.52 -13.32 -10.85
N ARG A 54 -4.89 -13.11 -9.70
CA ARG A 54 -4.19 -14.14 -8.94
C ARG A 54 -4.55 -13.99 -7.47
N CYS A 55 -4.48 -15.08 -6.71
CA CYS A 55 -4.74 -15.05 -5.27
C CYS A 55 -3.55 -15.58 -4.47
N LEU A 56 -3.35 -15.01 -3.28
CA LEU A 56 -2.52 -15.57 -2.21
C LEU A 56 -3.37 -15.63 -0.96
N ARG A 57 -3.41 -16.80 -0.31
CA ARG A 57 -4.11 -16.96 0.97
C ARG A 57 -3.12 -17.20 2.09
N LEU A 58 -3.20 -16.41 3.14
CA LEU A 58 -2.43 -16.59 4.37
C LEU A 58 -3.04 -17.71 5.21
N ASP A 59 -2.18 -18.46 5.91
CA ASP A 59 -2.56 -19.59 6.79
C ASP A 59 -3.43 -19.15 7.97
N ARG A 60 -3.27 -17.89 8.40
CA ARG A 60 -4.02 -17.26 9.48
C ARG A 60 -4.06 -15.75 9.30
N THR A 61 -4.91 -15.09 10.09
CA THR A 61 -5.00 -13.63 10.10
C THR A 61 -3.78 -12.98 10.75
N LEU A 62 -2.99 -12.29 9.95
CA LEU A 62 -1.77 -11.57 10.35
C LEU A 62 -1.93 -10.04 10.20
N GLY A 63 -2.90 -9.59 9.41
CA GLY A 63 -3.25 -8.19 9.21
C GLY A 63 -2.64 -7.57 7.95
N LYS A 64 -3.11 -6.35 7.61
CA LYS A 64 -2.78 -5.61 6.38
C LYS A 64 -1.30 -5.60 6.00
N SER A 65 -0.39 -5.33 6.95
CA SER A 65 1.04 -5.30 6.63
C SER A 65 1.60 -6.65 6.17
N ALA A 66 1.14 -7.75 6.76
CA ALA A 66 1.61 -9.09 6.38
C ALA A 66 1.05 -9.50 5.01
N ALA A 67 -0.23 -9.18 4.76
CA ALA A 67 -0.83 -9.37 3.45
C ALA A 67 -0.11 -8.55 2.36
N LEU A 68 0.25 -7.29 2.64
CA LEU A 68 1.04 -6.47 1.72
C LEU A 68 2.43 -7.04 1.48
N ASP A 69 3.14 -7.49 2.53
CA ASP A 69 4.47 -8.10 2.37
C ASP A 69 4.41 -9.37 1.50
N ALA A 70 3.44 -10.25 1.75
CA ALA A 70 3.22 -11.45 0.94
C ALA A 70 2.91 -11.09 -0.53
N GLY A 71 2.02 -10.12 -0.75
CA GLY A 71 1.68 -9.63 -2.08
C GLY A 71 2.87 -9.04 -2.82
N PHE A 72 3.65 -8.17 -2.15
CA PHE A 72 4.81 -7.53 -2.76
C PHE A 72 5.90 -8.53 -3.17
N ARG A 73 6.14 -9.57 -2.36
CA ARG A 73 7.12 -10.62 -2.68
C ARG A 73 6.69 -11.51 -3.85
N ALA A 74 5.39 -11.73 -4.01
CA ALA A 74 4.83 -12.62 -5.03
C ALA A 74 4.43 -11.91 -6.33
N ALA A 75 4.32 -10.59 -6.31
CA ALA A 75 4.12 -9.77 -7.50
C ALA A 75 5.29 -9.94 -8.46
N ARG A 76 5.04 -9.80 -9.75
CA ARG A 76 5.96 -9.91 -10.88
C ARG A 76 6.17 -8.58 -11.62
N GLY A 77 5.22 -7.65 -11.58
CA GLY A 77 5.32 -6.35 -12.25
C GLY A 77 6.46 -5.44 -11.76
N GLU A 78 7.03 -4.62 -12.65
CA GLU A 78 8.11 -3.67 -12.31
C GLU A 78 7.62 -2.51 -11.44
N ILE A 79 6.38 -2.07 -11.68
CA ILE A 79 5.65 -1.10 -10.89
C ILE A 79 4.62 -1.86 -10.07
N LEU A 80 4.61 -1.61 -8.77
CA LEU A 80 3.69 -2.22 -7.83
C LEU A 80 2.66 -1.17 -7.41
N ALA A 81 1.41 -1.58 -7.33
CA ALA A 81 0.34 -0.78 -6.76
C ALA A 81 -0.27 -1.55 -5.58
N MET A 82 -0.58 -0.82 -4.51
CA MET A 82 -1.41 -1.33 -3.41
C MET A 82 -2.65 -0.47 -3.28
N MET A 83 -3.77 -1.11 -2.97
CA MET A 83 -5.08 -0.50 -2.80
C MET A 83 -5.88 -1.30 -1.78
N ASP A 84 -6.74 -0.63 -1.01
CA ASP A 84 -7.64 -1.32 -0.08
C ASP A 84 -8.82 -1.96 -0.83
N GLY A 85 -9.28 -3.12 -0.33
CA GLY A 85 -10.35 -3.90 -0.96
C GLY A 85 -11.77 -3.51 -0.54
N ASP A 86 -11.96 -2.35 0.11
CA ASP A 86 -13.23 -1.90 0.70
C ASP A 86 -13.96 -0.85 -0.16
N LEU A 87 -13.56 -0.72 -1.43
CA LEU A 87 -14.10 0.20 -2.44
C LEU A 87 -13.93 1.69 -2.13
N GLN A 88 -13.17 2.05 -1.09
CA GLN A 88 -12.97 3.45 -0.75
C GLN A 88 -12.03 4.16 -1.72
N ASN A 89 -11.02 3.46 -2.24
CA ASN A 89 -10.08 4.01 -3.23
C ASN A 89 -10.67 3.89 -4.64
N ASP A 90 -10.56 4.94 -5.45
CA ASP A 90 -10.95 4.90 -6.86
C ASP A 90 -9.80 4.31 -7.70
N PRO A 91 -9.99 3.19 -8.40
CA PRO A 91 -8.94 2.60 -9.22
C PRO A 91 -8.40 3.51 -10.33
N ARG A 92 -9.20 4.49 -10.80
CA ARG A 92 -8.76 5.45 -11.82
C ARG A 92 -7.62 6.34 -11.33
N ASP A 93 -7.49 6.53 -10.02
CA ASP A 93 -6.39 7.31 -9.43
C ASP A 93 -5.03 6.61 -9.65
N LEU A 94 -4.98 5.31 -9.96
CA LEU A 94 -3.73 4.62 -10.25
C LEU A 94 -3.06 5.13 -11.52
N LEU A 95 -3.81 5.56 -12.54
CA LEU A 95 -3.28 6.07 -13.80
C LEU A 95 -2.35 7.30 -13.58
N PRO A 96 -2.83 8.43 -13.01
CA PRO A 96 -1.96 9.58 -12.75
C PRO A 96 -0.88 9.30 -11.70
N MET A 97 -1.09 8.34 -10.78
CA MET A 97 -0.05 7.91 -9.83
C MET A 97 1.12 7.22 -10.54
N VAL A 98 0.85 6.32 -11.48
CA VAL A 98 1.88 5.65 -12.29
C VAL A 98 2.60 6.66 -13.18
N ASP A 99 1.89 7.61 -13.79
CA ASP A 99 2.53 8.67 -14.58
C ASP A 99 3.43 9.56 -13.72
N THR A 100 3.00 9.88 -12.50
CA THR A 100 3.84 10.60 -11.55
C THR A 100 5.07 9.80 -11.15
N LEU A 101 4.95 8.48 -10.94
CA LEU A 101 6.11 7.62 -10.64
C LEU A 101 7.13 7.66 -11.79
N ARG A 102 6.66 7.64 -13.03
CA ARG A 102 7.50 7.72 -14.24
C ARG A 102 8.25 9.04 -14.38
N GLN A 103 7.81 10.12 -13.73
CA GLN A 103 8.54 11.40 -13.66
C GLN A 103 9.82 11.34 -12.80
N GLY A 104 10.19 10.17 -12.29
CA GLY A 104 11.41 9.94 -11.51
C GLY A 104 11.17 9.76 -10.01
N PHE A 105 9.92 9.58 -9.55
CA PHE A 105 9.68 9.19 -8.17
C PHE A 105 9.77 7.67 -8.03
N ASP A 106 10.04 7.21 -6.80
CA ASP A 106 10.19 5.79 -6.48
C ASP A 106 8.98 5.27 -5.69
N LEU A 107 8.29 6.19 -4.99
CA LEU A 107 7.00 5.97 -4.34
C LEU A 107 6.06 7.16 -4.62
N VAL A 108 4.84 6.89 -5.07
CA VAL A 108 3.73 7.85 -5.11
C VAL A 108 2.65 7.38 -4.16
N SER A 109 2.26 8.23 -3.21
CA SER A 109 1.18 7.93 -2.25
C SER A 109 -0.03 8.84 -2.48
N GLY A 110 -1.23 8.31 -2.30
CA GLY A 110 -2.43 9.12 -2.33
C GLY A 110 -2.51 10.08 -1.15
N ARG A 111 -3.07 11.28 -1.38
CA ARG A 111 -3.48 12.24 -0.36
C ARG A 111 -4.97 12.51 -0.54
N ARG A 112 -5.79 12.09 0.41
CA ARG A 112 -7.25 12.22 0.32
C ARG A 112 -7.66 13.69 0.41
N GLU A 113 -8.28 14.23 -0.63
CA GLU A 113 -8.73 15.63 -0.63
C GLU A 113 -10.00 15.84 0.19
N ARG A 114 -10.97 14.93 0.04
CA ARG A 114 -12.28 14.99 0.71
C ARG A 114 -12.47 13.76 1.57
N ARG A 115 -12.13 13.84 2.86
CA ARG A 115 -12.43 12.75 3.79
C ARG A 115 -13.89 12.75 4.18
N ALA A 116 -14.56 11.61 4.02
CA ALA A 116 -15.89 11.37 4.58
C ALA A 116 -15.90 11.30 6.13
N ASP A 117 -14.74 11.50 6.78
CA ASP A 117 -14.59 11.53 8.24
C ASP A 117 -15.29 12.72 8.91
N THR A 118 -15.82 12.51 10.12
CA THR A 118 -16.28 13.56 11.03
C THR A 118 -15.18 14.58 11.35
N LEU A 119 -15.57 15.83 11.61
CA LEU A 119 -14.65 16.93 11.93
C LEU A 119 -13.64 16.56 13.02
N TRP A 120 -14.08 15.86 14.07
CA TRP A 120 -13.22 15.38 15.15
C TRP A 120 -12.12 14.41 14.68
N ARG A 121 -12.47 13.42 13.85
CA ARG A 121 -11.50 12.47 13.26
C ARG A 121 -10.48 13.16 12.35
N ARG A 122 -10.90 14.23 11.65
CA ARG A 122 -10.00 15.07 10.86
C ARG A 122 -8.99 15.81 11.74
N VAL A 123 -9.43 16.41 12.85
CA VAL A 123 -8.55 17.09 13.81
C VAL A 123 -7.54 16.11 14.42
N GLN A 124 -8.01 14.96 14.92
CA GLN A 124 -7.12 13.94 15.49
C GLN A 124 -6.08 13.45 14.47
N SER A 125 -6.49 13.22 13.22
CA SER A 125 -5.57 12.82 12.16
C SER A 125 -4.53 13.91 11.85
N ARG A 126 -4.94 15.18 11.83
CA ARG A 126 -4.01 16.31 11.61
C ARG A 126 -2.97 16.38 12.72
N ILE A 127 -3.38 16.27 13.99
CA ILE A 127 -2.45 16.26 15.13
C ILE A 127 -1.49 15.07 15.03
N ALA A 128 -2.01 13.86 14.77
CA ALA A 128 -1.19 12.66 14.64
C ALA A 128 -0.18 12.78 13.48
N ASN A 129 -0.60 13.29 12.32
CA ASN A 129 0.28 13.52 11.19
C ASN A 129 1.31 14.62 11.49
N HIS A 130 0.94 15.68 12.21
CA HIS A 130 1.88 16.75 12.58
C HIS A 130 2.96 16.26 13.55
N VAL A 131 2.58 15.53 14.60
CA VAL A 131 3.52 14.90 15.54
C VAL A 131 4.45 13.95 14.78
N ARG A 132 3.89 13.12 13.90
CA ARG A 132 4.66 12.19 13.08
C ARG A 132 5.63 12.90 12.15
N GLN A 133 5.21 13.96 11.47
CA GLN A 133 6.08 14.76 10.60
C GLN A 133 7.21 15.40 11.38
N PHE A 134 6.93 15.91 12.58
CA PHE A 134 7.97 16.48 13.46
C PHE A 134 9.00 15.42 13.86
N VAL A 135 8.55 14.23 14.24
CA VAL A 135 9.41 13.14 14.71
C VAL A 135 10.19 12.49 13.57
N LEU A 136 9.50 12.15 12.47
CA LEU A 136 10.09 11.40 11.36
C LEU A 136 10.70 12.30 10.29
N ARG A 137 10.29 13.57 10.15
CA ARG A 137 10.76 14.50 9.11
C ARG A 137 10.71 13.89 7.71
N ASP A 138 9.53 13.39 7.35
CA ASP A 138 9.29 12.68 6.10
C ASP A 138 8.27 13.38 5.21
N HIS A 139 7.78 14.57 5.61
CA HIS A 139 6.87 15.44 4.86
C HIS A 139 5.54 14.81 4.39
N ALA A 140 5.22 13.59 4.83
CA ALA A 140 4.00 12.90 4.43
C ALA A 140 2.78 13.45 5.19
N THR A 141 1.81 13.96 4.46
CA THR A 141 0.61 14.65 4.97
C THR A 141 -0.60 13.73 5.18
N ASP A 142 -0.60 12.55 4.55
CA ASP A 142 -1.66 11.54 4.69
C ASP A 142 -1.13 10.11 4.57
N CYS A 143 -0.46 9.63 5.61
CA CYS A 143 0.16 8.30 5.63
C CYS A 143 -0.86 7.17 5.82
N GLY A 144 -2.11 7.51 6.15
CA GLY A 144 -3.19 6.56 6.34
C GLY A 144 -3.94 6.23 5.06
N CYS A 145 -3.61 6.89 3.95
CA CYS A 145 -4.20 6.57 2.65
C CYS A 145 -3.72 5.20 2.17
N GLY A 146 -4.67 4.35 1.78
CA GLY A 146 -4.44 2.96 1.39
C GLY A 146 -3.81 2.78 0.01
N ILE A 147 -3.95 3.77 -0.87
CA ILE A 147 -3.48 3.70 -2.25
C ILE A 147 -2.04 4.23 -2.39
N LYS A 148 -1.15 3.39 -2.92
CA LYS A 148 0.25 3.73 -3.18
C LYS A 148 0.74 2.99 -4.42
N VAL A 149 1.62 3.64 -5.17
CA VAL A 149 2.32 3.07 -6.32
C VAL A 149 3.82 3.21 -6.08
N LEU A 150 4.60 2.15 -6.27
CA LEU A 150 6.03 2.13 -6.00
C LEU A 150 6.79 1.27 -7.00
N ARG A 151 8.09 1.57 -7.17
CA ARG A 151 8.99 0.70 -7.93
C ARG A 151 9.24 -0.59 -7.15
N ARG A 152 9.36 -1.72 -7.85
CA ARG A 152 9.69 -3.02 -7.25
C ARG A 152 10.93 -2.97 -6.36
N GLU A 153 11.96 -2.25 -6.77
CA GLU A 153 13.22 -2.10 -6.01
C GLU A 153 13.04 -1.50 -4.60
N CYS A 154 11.99 -0.69 -4.39
CA CYS A 154 11.67 -0.15 -3.09
C CYS A 154 11.26 -1.25 -2.10
N VAL A 155 10.54 -2.27 -2.57
CA VAL A 155 10.07 -3.38 -1.73
C VAL A 155 11.23 -4.16 -1.15
N ALA A 156 12.27 -4.44 -1.95
CA ALA A 156 13.42 -5.20 -1.49
C ALA A 156 14.14 -4.55 -0.29
N ARG A 157 14.01 -3.22 -0.15
CA ARG A 157 14.63 -2.43 0.92
C ARG A 157 13.67 -1.99 2.02
N LEU A 158 12.39 -2.38 1.93
CA LEU A 158 11.37 -2.02 2.91
C LEU A 158 11.38 -3.00 4.10
N PRO A 159 11.70 -2.55 5.33
CA PRO A 159 11.61 -3.39 6.51
C PRO A 159 10.14 -3.55 6.91
N MET A 160 9.51 -4.63 6.45
CA MET A 160 8.10 -4.91 6.73
C MET A 160 7.91 -5.46 8.15
N PHE A 161 6.99 -4.84 8.89
CA PHE A 161 6.54 -5.25 10.22
C PHE A 161 5.05 -4.96 10.38
N ARG A 162 4.45 -5.44 11.47
CA ARG A 162 3.03 -5.19 11.76
C ARG A 162 2.76 -3.68 11.90
N GLY A 163 2.04 -3.11 10.93
CA GLY A 163 1.75 -1.67 10.91
C GLY A 163 2.67 -0.83 10.03
N ALA A 164 3.69 -1.42 9.39
CA ALA A 164 4.64 -0.76 8.50
C ALA A 164 3.99 0.05 7.36
N HIS A 165 2.80 -0.35 6.89
CA HIS A 165 2.06 0.37 5.84
C HIS A 165 1.78 1.86 6.17
N ARG A 166 1.78 2.24 7.46
CA ARG A 166 1.62 3.65 7.92
C ARG A 166 2.92 4.46 7.88
N PHE A 167 4.04 3.78 7.65
CA PHE A 167 5.39 4.34 7.73
C PHE A 167 6.17 4.15 6.43
N MET A 168 5.55 3.62 5.36
CA MET A 168 6.23 3.32 4.10
C MET A 168 6.96 4.54 3.52
N GLU A 169 6.35 5.74 3.56
CA GLU A 169 6.98 6.99 3.09
C GLU A 169 8.27 7.29 3.86
N ALA A 170 8.26 7.13 5.18
CA ALA A 170 9.41 7.39 6.02
C ALA A 170 10.52 6.35 5.82
N LEU A 171 10.14 5.09 5.63
CA LEU A 171 11.07 3.97 5.43
C LEU A 171 11.73 4.03 4.05
N ILE A 172 10.98 4.36 3.00
CA ILE A 172 11.51 4.53 1.64
C ILE A 172 12.46 5.73 1.59
N GLN A 173 12.12 6.87 2.20
CA GLN A 173 13.03 8.01 2.31
C GLN A 173 14.30 7.70 3.12
N ALA A 174 14.20 6.87 4.16
CA ALA A 174 15.38 6.44 4.92
C ALA A 174 16.39 5.72 4.02
N GLN A 175 15.88 4.90 3.08
CA GLN A 175 16.68 4.20 2.05
C GLN A 175 17.19 5.09 0.93
N GLY A 176 16.90 6.39 0.93
CA GLY A 176 17.37 7.35 -0.08
C GLY A 176 16.46 7.52 -1.29
N PHE A 177 15.34 6.81 -1.35
CA PHE A 177 14.37 6.91 -2.43
C PHE A 177 13.52 8.18 -2.35
N ARG A 178 13.04 8.64 -3.50
CA ARG A 178 12.20 9.83 -3.67
C ARG A 178 10.73 9.42 -3.60
N PHE A 179 9.96 10.15 -2.81
CA PHE A 179 8.51 9.97 -2.75
C PHE A 179 7.77 11.26 -3.10
N LYS A 180 6.52 11.13 -3.58
CA LYS A 180 5.60 12.24 -3.80
C LYS A 180 4.19 11.86 -3.35
N GLN A 181 3.43 12.84 -2.88
CA GLN A 181 2.00 12.68 -2.67
C GLN A 181 1.22 13.44 -3.72
N ILE A 182 0.16 12.80 -4.25
CA ILE A 182 -0.77 13.45 -5.18
C ILE A 182 -2.20 13.33 -4.63
N PRO A 183 -3.08 14.30 -4.95
CA PRO A 183 -4.48 14.20 -4.55
C PRO A 183 -5.14 12.97 -5.16
N VAL A 184 -5.98 12.30 -4.36
CA VAL A 184 -6.77 11.12 -4.78
C VAL A 184 -8.19 11.21 -4.22
N ASN A 185 -9.09 10.49 -4.87
CA ASN A 185 -10.48 10.35 -4.46
C ASN A 185 -10.60 9.39 -3.27
N ASP A 186 -11.43 9.76 -2.30
CA ASP A 186 -11.73 8.93 -1.12
C ASP A 186 -13.24 8.83 -0.99
N ARG A 187 -13.77 7.62 -1.19
CA ARG A 187 -15.21 7.36 -1.18
C ARG A 187 -15.62 6.79 0.19
N PRO A 188 -16.86 7.05 0.65
CA PRO A 188 -17.38 6.37 1.82
C PRO A 188 -17.42 4.87 1.56
N ARG A 189 -17.09 4.09 2.60
CA ARG A 189 -17.17 2.62 2.55
C ARG A 189 -18.61 2.20 2.25
N ARG A 190 -18.81 1.36 1.23
CA ARG A 190 -20.12 0.86 0.82
C ARG A 190 -20.56 -0.40 1.57
N HIS A 191 -19.61 -1.29 1.87
CA HIS A 191 -19.86 -2.60 2.46
C HIS A 191 -18.96 -2.87 3.68
N GLY A 192 -19.47 -3.64 4.64
CA GLY A 192 -18.74 -4.10 5.82
C GLY A 192 -18.60 -3.09 6.97
N GLU A 193 -18.64 -3.59 8.21
CA GLU A 193 -18.35 -2.76 9.38
C GLU A 193 -16.88 -2.28 9.40
N PRO A 194 -16.59 -1.11 9.99
CA PRO A 194 -15.23 -0.65 10.19
C PRO A 194 -14.46 -1.61 11.11
N LYS A 195 -13.68 -2.51 10.51
CA LYS A 195 -12.75 -3.42 11.20
C LYS A 195 -11.66 -2.67 11.98
N TYR A 196 -11.51 -1.36 11.74
CA TYR A 196 -10.67 -0.42 12.50
C TYR A 196 -11.43 0.19 13.69
N THR A 197 -11.74 -0.61 14.71
CA THR A 197 -12.30 -0.09 15.96
C THR A 197 -11.18 0.55 16.80
N PHE A 198 -11.19 1.87 16.96
CA PHE A 198 -10.26 2.64 17.82
C PHE A 198 -10.17 2.05 19.24
N ARG A 199 -11.26 1.43 19.71
CA ARG A 199 -11.42 0.80 21.03
C ARG A 199 -10.48 -0.37 21.34
N ARG A 200 -9.81 -0.98 20.35
CA ARG A 200 -8.88 -2.13 20.56
C ARG A 200 -7.40 -1.84 20.26
N ARG A 201 -7.04 -0.70 19.66
CA ARG A 201 -5.65 -0.39 19.22
C ARG A 201 -5.21 1.02 19.65
N GLY A 202 -5.41 1.37 20.92
CA GLY A 202 -5.09 2.68 21.48
C GLY A 202 -3.78 3.30 20.97
N ILE A 203 -3.72 4.63 21.03
CA ILE A 203 -2.65 5.51 20.50
C ILE A 203 -1.23 4.98 20.78
N LEU A 204 -1.05 4.24 21.88
CA LEU A 204 0.19 3.62 22.30
C LEU A 204 0.90 2.78 21.22
N ARG A 205 0.18 1.91 20.47
CA ARG A 205 0.82 1.06 19.45
C ARG A 205 1.42 1.88 18.29
N PRO A 206 0.65 2.73 17.58
CA PRO A 206 1.21 3.63 16.58
C PRO A 206 2.39 4.48 17.09
N THR A 207 2.35 4.94 18.34
CA THR A 207 3.41 5.74 18.93
C THR A 207 4.69 4.93 19.16
N VAL A 208 4.58 3.72 19.71
CA VAL A 208 5.73 2.80 19.89
C VAL A 208 6.35 2.43 18.55
N ASP A 209 5.51 2.09 17.55
CA ASP A 209 5.96 1.81 16.19
C ASP A 209 6.71 3.01 15.60
N MET A 210 6.22 4.23 15.80
CA MET A 210 6.86 5.46 15.32
C MET A 210 8.25 5.67 15.95
N LEU A 211 8.41 5.42 17.25
CA LEU A 211 9.72 5.47 17.92
C LEU A 211 10.66 4.39 17.38
N GLY A 212 10.14 3.19 17.12
CA GLY A 212 10.89 2.11 16.47
C GLY A 212 11.35 2.49 15.07
N VAL A 213 10.49 3.11 14.26
CA VAL A 213 10.83 3.61 12.92
C VAL A 213 11.84 4.74 12.99
N LEU A 214 11.75 5.64 13.98
CA LEU A 214 12.74 6.68 14.19
C LEU A 214 14.12 6.08 14.50
N TRP A 215 14.17 5.11 15.41
CA TRP A 215 15.40 4.38 15.72
C TRP A 215 15.96 3.68 14.48
N LEU A 216 15.11 2.96 13.73
CA LEU A 216 15.50 2.22 12.55
C LEU A 216 16.05 3.15 11.47
N ARG A 217 15.37 4.26 11.17
CA ARG A 217 15.81 5.26 10.20
C ARG A 217 17.19 5.85 10.54
N ARG A 218 17.54 5.97 11.82
CA ARG A 218 18.87 6.45 12.25
C ARG A 218 19.98 5.40 12.08
N ARG A 219 19.62 4.14 11.84
CA ARG A 219 20.54 2.98 11.76
C ARG A 219 20.52 2.29 10.40
N MET A 220 19.69 2.75 9.46
CA MET A 220 19.64 2.20 8.11
C MET A 220 20.80 2.76 7.29
N ASP A 221 21.67 1.86 6.85
CA ASP A 221 22.75 2.21 5.92
C ASP A 221 22.20 2.31 4.50
N ARG A 222 22.60 3.37 3.81
CA ARG A 222 22.33 3.54 2.38
C ARG A 222 23.41 2.79 1.60
N CYS A 223 23.19 1.51 1.35
CA CYS A 223 24.11 0.72 0.55
C CYS A 223 23.71 0.75 -0.92
N GLU A 224 24.58 1.29 -1.76
CA GLU A 224 24.52 1.12 -3.22
C GLU A 224 25.67 0.19 -3.64
N ALA A 225 25.33 -1.05 -3.97
CA ALA A 225 26.28 -1.96 -4.59
C ALA A 225 26.28 -1.70 -6.10
N ARG A 226 27.48 -1.52 -6.68
CA ARG A 226 27.66 -1.46 -8.14
C ARG A 226 28.26 -2.78 -8.61
N PRO A 227 27.76 -3.37 -9.70
CA PRO A 227 28.39 -4.55 -10.27
C PRO A 227 29.81 -4.19 -10.73
N VAL A 228 30.78 -5.06 -10.43
CA VAL A 228 32.14 -4.93 -10.95
C VAL A 228 32.15 -5.62 -12.31
N GLU A 229 32.39 -4.86 -13.37
CA GLU A 229 32.57 -5.43 -14.71
C GLU A 229 33.95 -6.10 -14.79
N PRO A 230 34.03 -7.32 -15.36
CA PRO A 230 35.32 -7.96 -15.61
C PRO A 230 36.12 -7.12 -16.62
N PRO A 231 37.47 -7.06 -16.50
CA PRO A 231 38.30 -6.34 -17.46
C PRO A 231 38.12 -6.93 -18.86
N GLU A 232 38.09 -6.08 -19.89
CA GLU A 232 38.03 -6.53 -21.29
C GLU A 232 39.21 -7.48 -21.59
N PRO A 233 38.97 -8.57 -22.33
CA PRO A 233 40.05 -9.47 -22.72
C PRO A 233 41.07 -8.71 -23.56
N ARG A 234 42.34 -8.76 -23.15
CA ARG A 234 43.45 -8.25 -23.96
C ARG A 234 43.57 -9.10 -25.22
N GLY A 235 43.11 -8.58 -26.34
CA GLY A 235 43.43 -9.08 -27.68
C GLY A 235 44.87 -8.75 -28.08
#